data_AF-A0A1F7Y2T8-F1
#
_entry.id   AF-A0A1F7Y2T8-F1
#
_cell.length_a   1.000
_cell.length_b   1.000
_cell.length_c   1.000
_cell.angle_alpha   90.00
_cell.angle_beta   90.00
_cell.angle_gamma   90.00
#
_symmetry.space_group_name_H-M   'P 1'
#
loop_
_entity.id
_entity.type
_entity.pdbx_description
1 polymer ?
#
loop_
_entity_poly.entity_id
_entity_poly.type
_entity_poly.pdbx_seq_one_letter_code
_entity_poly.pdbx_strand_id
1 'polypeptide(L)'
;MDKYTKFFLATLLIVAVAIGGIWFYTNYGNANRKTTQVQQPSFPENPQKGDYGYKEEQTTVAIGTQGISKGSFVKVENGNIFVKVGTAQTQYPMTVDEVVLACTSQDLAAATELDYEQIARIKVTNAGEIGGLIPANQAIVVFAQDVEGTLRVHTVAMDVADCPAE
;
A
#
# COMPACT_ATOMS: atom_id res chain seq x y z
N MET A 1 81.67 18.50 15.72
CA MET A 1 80.34 18.01 16.18
C MET A 1 80.43 16.52 16.37
N ASP A 2 80.42 16.08 17.63
CA ASP A 2 80.52 14.67 17.97
C ASP A 2 79.31 13.88 17.49
N LYS A 3 79.54 12.58 17.24
CA LYS A 3 78.52 11.61 16.78
C LYS A 3 77.28 11.62 17.69
N TYR A 4 77.49 11.85 18.99
CA TYR A 4 76.42 11.94 20.00
C TYR A 4 75.57 13.21 19.86
N THR A 5 76.17 14.35 19.51
CA THR A 5 75.44 15.61 19.29
C THR A 5 74.55 15.55 18.05
N LYS A 6 75.01 14.90 16.98
CA LYS A 6 74.22 14.68 15.76
C LYS A 6 73.05 13.73 16.00
N PHE A 7 73.27 12.68 16.79
CA PHE A 7 72.22 11.72 17.12
C PHE A 7 71.11 12.40 17.94
N PHE A 8 71.49 13.17 18.97
CA PHE A 8 70.53 13.88 19.82
C PHE A 8 69.67 14.89 19.04
N LEU A 9 70.29 15.67 18.15
CA LEU A 9 69.56 16.61 17.28
C LEU A 9 68.61 15.90 16.31
N ALA A 10 69.01 14.77 15.74
CA ALA A 10 68.15 13.99 14.86
C ALA A 10 66.94 13.43 15.62
N THR A 11 67.12 12.94 16.84
CA THR A 11 66.01 12.42 17.66
C THR A 11 65.02 13.53 18.03
N LEU A 12 65.53 14.71 18.40
CA LEU A 12 64.70 15.88 18.73
C LEU A 12 63.83 16.34 17.56
N LEU A 13 64.39 16.31 16.35
CA LEU A 13 63.68 16.69 15.13
C LEU A 13 62.55 15.71 14.79
N ILE A 14 62.79 14.40 14.96
CA ILE A 14 61.77 13.37 14.75
C ILE A 14 60.61 13.54 15.75
N VAL A 15 60.91 13.81 17.02
CA VAL A 15 59.89 14.05 18.05
C VAL A 15 59.07 15.30 17.75
N ALA A 16 59.72 16.39 17.31
CA ALA A 16 59.02 17.62 16.94
C ALA A 16 58.07 17.40 15.74
N VAL A 17 58.49 16.64 14.73
CA VAL A 17 57.65 16.30 13.58
C VAL A 17 56.47 15.41 13.98
N ALA A 18 56.69 14.43 14.87
CA ALA A 18 55.63 13.55 15.36
C ALA A 18 54.55 14.32 16.13
N ILE A 19 54.95 15.23 17.03
CA ILE A 19 54.01 16.06 17.80
C ILE A 19 53.25 17.01 16.88
N GLY A 20 53.93 17.66 15.94
CA GLY A 20 53.31 18.56 14.97
C GLY A 20 52.31 17.82 14.06
N GLY A 21 52.65 16.62 13.60
CA GLY A 21 51.78 15.78 12.77
C GLY A 21 50.52 15.32 13.49
N ILE A 22 50.63 14.91 14.76
CA ILE A 22 49.47 14.51 15.57
C ILE A 22 48.55 15.71 15.82
N TRP A 23 49.11 16.87 16.17
CA TRP A 23 48.31 18.08 16.39
C TRP A 23 47.60 18.53 15.11
N PHE A 24 48.27 18.48 13.96
CA PHE A 24 47.66 18.80 12.68
C PHE A 24 46.53 17.81 12.32
N TYR A 25 46.74 16.52 12.51
CA TYR A 25 45.74 15.49 12.21
C TYR A 25 44.50 15.60 13.10
N THR A 26 44.66 15.89 14.40
CA THR A 26 43.52 16.01 15.32
C THR A 26 42.73 17.30 15.12
N ASN A 27 43.41 18.43 14.85
CA ASN A 27 42.74 19.72 14.67
C ASN A 27 42.10 19.87 13.27
N TYR A 28 42.77 19.43 12.21
CA TYR A 28 42.23 19.55 10.84
C TYR A 28 41.41 18.34 10.39
N GLY A 29 41.67 17.14 10.90
CA GLY A 29 40.92 15.93 10.53
C GLY A 29 39.50 15.88 11.08
N ASN A 30 39.23 16.55 12.21
CA ASN A 30 37.91 16.58 12.85
C ASN A 30 37.04 17.79 12.47
N ALA A 31 37.61 18.82 11.83
CA ALA A 31 36.90 20.05 11.49
C ALA A 31 35.80 19.86 10.41
N ASN A 32 35.81 18.75 9.67
CA ASN A 32 34.89 18.49 8.55
C ASN A 32 33.93 17.32 8.75
N ARG A 33 33.90 16.65 9.91
CA ARG A 33 32.83 15.70 10.22
C ARG A 33 31.61 16.45 10.73
N LYS A 34 30.94 17.15 9.82
CA LYS A 34 29.53 17.51 10.01
C LYS A 34 28.74 16.20 9.99
N THR A 35 28.52 15.64 11.17
CA THR A 35 27.50 14.60 11.37
C THR A 35 26.19 15.22 10.92
N THR A 36 25.79 14.94 9.69
CA THR A 36 24.45 15.29 9.22
C THR A 36 23.54 14.34 9.99
N GLN A 37 23.04 14.78 11.15
CA GLN A 37 21.92 14.12 11.79
C GLN A 37 20.80 14.18 10.76
N VAL A 38 20.53 13.04 10.14
CA VAL A 38 19.32 12.85 9.35
C VAL A 38 18.19 12.98 10.36
N GLN A 39 17.59 14.16 10.40
CA GLN A 39 16.43 14.42 11.22
C GLN A 39 15.34 13.48 10.68
N GLN A 40 15.04 12.42 11.43
CA GLN A 40 13.90 11.56 11.12
C GLN A 40 12.69 12.49 11.03
N PRO A 41 11.91 12.45 9.93
CA PRO A 41 10.76 13.31 9.81
C PRO A 41 9.83 13.05 11.00
N SER A 42 9.60 14.08 11.82
CA SER A 42 8.66 14.00 12.92
C SER A 42 7.25 14.05 12.33
N PHE A 43 6.52 12.94 12.44
CA PHE A 43 5.10 12.95 12.12
C PHE A 43 4.36 13.85 13.13
N PRO A 44 3.37 14.64 12.69
CA PRO A 44 2.47 15.33 13.61
C PRO A 44 1.87 14.31 14.58
N GLU A 45 1.69 14.69 15.86
CA GLU A 45 1.21 13.79 16.91
C GLU A 45 -0.24 13.33 16.67
N ASN A 46 -0.99 14.05 15.82
CA ASN A 46 -2.29 13.68 15.25
C ASN A 46 -2.42 14.33 13.87
N PRO A 47 -1.92 13.69 12.79
CA PRO A 47 -2.05 14.23 11.46
C PRO A 47 -3.54 14.30 11.08
N GLN A 48 -3.98 15.38 10.47
CA GLN A 48 -5.33 15.52 9.90
C GLN A 48 -5.34 15.02 8.46
N LYS A 49 -6.54 14.81 7.89
CA LYS A 49 -6.67 14.39 6.50
C LYS A 49 -5.97 15.39 5.57
N GLY A 50 -4.96 14.91 4.84
CA GLY A 50 -4.10 15.73 3.99
C GLY A 50 -2.72 16.04 4.58
N ASP A 51 -2.49 15.75 5.86
CA ASP A 51 -1.18 15.92 6.49
C ASP A 51 -0.23 14.76 6.19
N TYR A 52 1.06 15.06 6.15
CA TYR A 52 2.11 14.07 5.99
C TYR A 52 2.17 13.14 7.21
N GLY A 53 1.88 11.86 7.03
CA GLY A 53 1.77 10.87 8.12
C GLY A 53 0.34 10.50 8.51
N TYR A 54 -0.68 11.11 7.91
CA TYR A 54 -2.08 10.70 8.10
C TYR A 54 -2.31 9.27 7.63
N LYS A 55 -2.89 8.46 8.51
CA LYS A 55 -3.43 7.13 8.18
C LYS A 55 -4.94 7.22 8.32
N GLU A 56 -5.66 6.87 7.25
CA GLU A 56 -7.11 6.82 7.28
C GLU A 56 -7.54 5.64 8.19
N GLU A 57 -8.28 5.94 9.27
CA GLU A 57 -8.67 4.95 10.28
C GLU A 57 -9.81 4.03 9.84
N GLN A 58 -10.56 4.41 8.79
CA GLN A 58 -11.69 3.63 8.30
C GLN A 58 -11.27 2.73 7.15
N THR A 59 -10.96 1.47 7.48
CA THR A 59 -10.67 0.41 6.52
C THR A 59 -11.92 -0.39 6.13
N THR A 60 -13.08 -0.07 6.71
CA THR A 60 -14.34 -0.77 6.44
C THR A 60 -15.36 0.10 5.72
N VAL A 61 -16.21 -0.54 4.92
CA VAL A 61 -17.33 0.13 4.23
C VAL A 61 -18.61 -0.66 4.38
N ALA A 62 -19.69 0.01 4.78
CA ALA A 62 -20.99 -0.59 4.98
C ALA A 62 -21.61 -1.17 3.69
N ILE A 63 -22.08 -2.41 3.78
CA ILE A 63 -22.81 -3.11 2.72
C ILE A 63 -24.29 -2.75 2.82
N GLY A 64 -24.93 -2.49 1.67
CA GLY A 64 -26.35 -2.14 1.59
C GLY A 64 -26.63 -0.64 1.42
N THR A 65 -25.61 0.17 1.10
CA THR A 65 -25.77 1.56 0.65
C THR A 65 -26.18 1.59 -0.84
N GLN A 66 -26.56 2.76 -1.38
CA GLN A 66 -27.00 2.88 -2.78
C GLN A 66 -25.97 2.33 -3.79
N GLY A 67 -24.68 2.35 -3.46
CA GLY A 67 -23.61 1.85 -4.32
C GLY A 67 -23.06 0.48 -3.95
N ILE A 68 -23.51 -0.16 -2.87
CA ILE A 68 -22.87 -1.40 -2.38
C ILE A 68 -23.93 -2.45 -2.09
N SER A 69 -23.92 -3.53 -2.87
CA SER A 69 -24.93 -4.59 -2.78
C SER A 69 -24.29 -5.95 -2.61
N LYS A 70 -24.87 -6.78 -1.74
CA LYS A 70 -24.47 -8.17 -1.52
C LYS A 70 -25.48 -9.14 -2.11
N GLY A 71 -24.99 -10.26 -2.62
CA GLY A 71 -25.84 -11.40 -2.95
C GLY A 71 -25.04 -12.56 -3.56
N SER A 72 -25.74 -13.52 -4.14
CA SER A 72 -25.11 -14.64 -4.85
C SER A 72 -24.93 -14.32 -6.33
N PHE A 73 -23.73 -14.53 -6.87
CA PHE A 73 -23.45 -14.38 -8.28
C PHE A 73 -24.29 -15.35 -9.12
N VAL A 74 -24.89 -14.86 -10.20
CA VAL A 74 -25.66 -15.69 -11.14
C VAL A 74 -24.93 -15.83 -12.46
N LYS A 75 -24.65 -14.70 -13.13
CA LYS A 75 -23.96 -14.63 -14.43
C LYS A 75 -23.56 -13.20 -14.75
N VAL A 76 -22.71 -13.05 -15.77
CA VAL A 76 -22.52 -11.78 -16.50
C VAL A 76 -23.04 -11.95 -17.92
N GLU A 77 -23.87 -11.02 -18.39
CA GLU A 77 -24.43 -11.05 -19.74
C GLU A 77 -24.69 -9.62 -20.22
N ASN A 78 -24.33 -9.33 -21.48
CA ASN A 78 -24.53 -8.02 -22.11
C ASN A 78 -23.99 -6.83 -21.28
N GLY A 79 -22.83 -6.99 -20.63
CA GLY A 79 -22.23 -5.95 -19.79
C GLY A 79 -22.94 -5.69 -18.46
N ASN A 80 -23.80 -6.61 -18.02
CA ASN A 80 -24.49 -6.56 -16.74
C ASN A 80 -24.09 -7.75 -15.86
N ILE A 81 -23.89 -7.50 -14.58
CA ILE A 81 -23.76 -8.55 -13.57
C ILE A 81 -25.12 -8.82 -12.93
N PHE A 82 -25.48 -10.11 -12.87
CA PHE A 82 -26.72 -10.58 -12.27
C PHE A 82 -26.43 -11.17 -10.89
N VAL A 83 -27.09 -10.63 -9.88
CA VAL A 83 -26.88 -10.98 -8.47
C VAL A 83 -28.21 -11.34 -7.84
N LYS A 84 -28.28 -12.49 -7.17
CA LYS A 84 -29.44 -12.93 -6.41
C LYS A 84 -29.39 -12.35 -5.00
N VAL A 85 -30.36 -11.51 -4.66
CA VAL A 85 -30.52 -10.87 -3.35
C VAL A 85 -31.79 -11.45 -2.72
N GLY A 86 -31.62 -12.37 -1.76
CA GLY A 86 -32.74 -13.13 -1.20
C GLY A 86 -33.42 -13.99 -2.29
N THR A 87 -34.69 -13.70 -2.57
CA THR A 87 -35.47 -14.40 -3.61
C THR A 87 -35.45 -13.70 -4.97
N ALA A 88 -34.99 -12.44 -5.03
CA ALA A 88 -34.99 -11.64 -6.25
C ALA A 88 -33.64 -11.73 -6.98
N GLN A 89 -33.69 -11.68 -8.31
CA GLN A 89 -32.50 -11.46 -9.13
C GLN A 89 -32.44 -9.99 -9.53
N THR A 90 -31.35 -9.33 -9.18
CA THR A 90 -31.09 -7.93 -9.51
C THR A 90 -30.00 -7.87 -10.57
N GLN A 91 -30.15 -6.93 -11.50
CA GLN A 91 -29.16 -6.66 -12.54
C GLN A 91 -28.46 -5.34 -12.26
N TYR A 92 -27.15 -5.30 -12.46
CA TYR A 92 -26.38 -4.06 -12.37
C TYR A 92 -25.54 -3.89 -13.64
N PRO A 93 -25.63 -2.74 -14.33
CA PRO A 93 -24.75 -2.45 -15.44
C PRO A 93 -23.32 -2.32 -14.93
N MET A 94 -22.35 -2.75 -15.71
CA MET A 94 -20.94 -2.67 -15.37
C MET A 94 -20.27 -1.50 -16.11
N THR A 95 -19.13 -1.09 -15.59
CA THR A 95 -18.14 -0.33 -16.36
C THR A 95 -17.58 -1.24 -17.46
N VAL A 96 -17.34 -0.67 -18.64
CA VAL A 96 -17.02 -1.46 -19.84
C VAL A 96 -15.55 -1.85 -19.86
N ASP A 97 -14.68 -0.87 -19.61
CA ASP A 97 -13.24 -1.00 -19.85
C ASP A 97 -12.52 -1.68 -18.70
N GLU A 98 -12.85 -1.34 -17.45
CA GLU A 98 -12.15 -1.81 -16.26
C GLU A 98 -13.12 -2.15 -15.14
N VAL A 99 -13.07 -3.40 -14.70
CA VAL A 99 -13.77 -3.90 -13.52
C VAL A 99 -12.74 -4.58 -12.62
N VAL A 100 -12.76 -4.23 -11.34
CA VAL A 100 -11.85 -4.77 -10.34
C VAL A 100 -12.49 -6.00 -9.70
N LEU A 101 -11.78 -7.12 -9.69
CA LEU A 101 -12.10 -8.30 -8.90
C LEU A 101 -11.23 -8.31 -7.63
N ALA A 102 -11.85 -8.05 -6.49
CA ALA A 102 -11.21 -8.04 -5.18
C ALA A 102 -11.38 -9.41 -4.50
N CYS A 103 -10.28 -10.13 -4.30
CA CYS A 103 -10.29 -11.42 -3.61
C CYS A 103 -10.08 -11.19 -2.11
N THR A 104 -11.07 -11.51 -1.28
CA THR A 104 -11.02 -11.30 0.18
C THR A 104 -11.11 -12.60 0.95
N SER A 105 -10.42 -12.69 2.10
CA SER A 105 -10.58 -13.80 3.04
C SER A 105 -11.81 -13.66 3.95
N GLN A 106 -12.54 -12.54 3.82
CA GLN A 106 -13.71 -12.26 4.63
C GLN A 106 -14.91 -13.12 4.21
N ASP A 107 -15.67 -13.64 5.19
CA ASP A 107 -16.98 -14.28 4.91
C ASP A 107 -17.99 -13.24 4.43
N LEU A 108 -18.09 -13.11 3.11
CA LEU A 108 -19.00 -12.16 2.46
C LEU A 108 -20.47 -12.49 2.72
N ALA A 109 -20.85 -13.74 2.95
CA ALA A 109 -22.25 -14.11 3.17
C ALA A 109 -22.76 -13.52 4.49
N ALA A 110 -21.96 -13.57 5.56
CA ALA A 110 -22.28 -13.01 6.86
C ALA A 110 -21.95 -11.50 6.99
N ALA A 111 -21.06 -10.96 6.15
CA ALA A 111 -20.58 -9.58 6.26
C ALA A 111 -21.69 -8.50 6.18
N THR A 112 -21.62 -7.51 7.08
CA THR A 112 -22.40 -6.26 7.03
C THR A 112 -21.56 -5.06 6.57
N GLU A 113 -20.24 -5.19 6.63
CA GLU A 113 -19.25 -4.23 6.13
C GLU A 113 -18.17 -5.02 5.39
N LEU A 114 -17.58 -4.46 4.34
CA LEU A 114 -16.37 -5.02 3.73
C LEU A 114 -15.14 -4.42 4.42
N ASP A 115 -14.21 -5.25 4.84
CA ASP A 115 -12.92 -4.86 5.41
C ASP A 115 -11.82 -4.94 4.34
N TYR A 116 -11.26 -3.79 3.98
CA TYR A 116 -10.21 -3.70 2.97
C TYR A 116 -8.90 -4.35 3.40
N GLU A 117 -8.63 -4.52 4.70
CA GLU A 117 -7.42 -5.21 5.18
C GLU A 117 -7.47 -6.72 4.89
N GLN A 118 -8.66 -7.27 4.67
CA GLN A 118 -8.87 -8.68 4.33
C GLN A 118 -8.82 -8.94 2.81
N ILE A 119 -8.67 -7.89 1.99
CA ILE A 119 -8.41 -8.07 0.56
C ILE A 119 -6.98 -8.56 0.38
N ALA A 120 -6.85 -9.80 -0.07
CA ALA A 120 -5.56 -10.44 -0.27
C ALA A 120 -5.00 -10.20 -1.67
N ARG A 121 -5.87 -10.09 -2.69
CA ARG A 121 -5.49 -9.96 -4.10
C ARG A 121 -6.48 -9.10 -4.87
N ILE A 122 -5.98 -8.44 -5.91
CA ILE A 122 -6.77 -7.61 -6.80
C ILE A 122 -6.44 -7.99 -8.23
N LYS A 123 -7.47 -8.26 -9.03
CA LYS A 123 -7.33 -8.49 -10.47
C LYS A 123 -8.17 -7.47 -11.23
N VAL A 124 -7.54 -6.74 -12.15
CA VAL A 124 -8.26 -5.87 -13.07
C VAL A 124 -8.66 -6.68 -14.30
N THR A 125 -9.91 -6.57 -14.70
CA THR A 125 -10.50 -7.25 -15.85
C THR A 125 -11.52 -6.31 -16.51
N ASN A 126 -12.40 -6.83 -17.36
CA ASN A 126 -13.47 -6.08 -18.01
C ASN A 126 -14.80 -6.83 -17.88
N ALA A 127 -15.89 -6.18 -18.28
CA ALA A 127 -17.23 -6.77 -18.20
C ALA A 127 -17.42 -8.03 -19.07
N GLY A 128 -16.60 -8.24 -20.10
CA GLY A 128 -16.66 -9.42 -20.96
C GLY A 128 -16.00 -10.66 -20.33
N GLU A 129 -15.00 -10.46 -19.49
CA GLU A 129 -14.15 -11.53 -18.95
C GLU A 129 -14.52 -11.94 -17.52
N ILE A 130 -14.96 -10.99 -16.68
CA ILE A 130 -15.18 -11.22 -15.25
C ILE A 130 -16.18 -12.34 -14.95
N GLY A 131 -17.17 -12.54 -15.83
CA GLY A 131 -18.15 -13.61 -15.68
C GLY A 131 -17.55 -15.02 -15.71
N GLY A 132 -16.40 -15.21 -16.37
CA GLY A 132 -15.67 -16.47 -16.37
C GLY A 132 -14.75 -16.65 -15.16
N LEU A 133 -14.56 -15.61 -14.35
CA LEU A 133 -13.67 -15.61 -13.18
C LEU A 133 -14.41 -15.88 -11.87
N ILE A 134 -15.73 -15.69 -11.85
CA ILE A 134 -16.57 -15.86 -10.67
C ILE A 134 -17.43 -17.12 -10.82
N PRO A 135 -17.21 -18.17 -9.99
CA PRO A 135 -18.09 -19.32 -9.91
C PRO A 135 -19.56 -18.96 -9.65
N ALA A 136 -20.48 -19.69 -10.28
CA ALA A 136 -21.91 -19.51 -10.08
C ALA A 136 -22.33 -19.81 -8.61
N ASN A 137 -23.32 -19.07 -8.12
CA ASN A 137 -23.88 -19.14 -6.76
C ASN A 137 -22.95 -18.71 -5.63
N GLN A 138 -21.79 -18.13 -5.93
CA GLN A 138 -20.88 -17.65 -4.91
C GLN A 138 -21.37 -16.34 -4.28
N ALA A 139 -21.15 -16.16 -2.97
CA ALA A 139 -21.41 -14.90 -2.29
C ALA A 139 -20.44 -13.83 -2.80
N ILE A 140 -20.99 -12.71 -3.27
CA ILE A 140 -20.23 -11.57 -3.77
C ILE A 140 -20.77 -10.26 -3.19
N VAL A 141 -19.92 -9.24 -3.20
CA VAL A 141 -20.30 -7.85 -2.95
C VAL A 141 -19.95 -7.02 -4.18
N VAL A 142 -20.92 -6.30 -4.73
CA VAL A 142 -20.71 -5.41 -5.88
C VAL A 142 -20.65 -3.97 -5.40
N PHE A 143 -19.68 -3.22 -5.92
CA PHE A 143 -19.51 -1.80 -5.73
C PHE A 143 -19.84 -1.11 -7.05
N ALA A 144 -20.80 -0.21 -6.98
CA ALA A 144 -21.29 0.60 -8.06
C ALA A 144 -21.15 2.09 -7.70
N GLN A 145 -20.78 2.87 -8.70
CA GLN A 145 -20.69 4.32 -8.61
C GLN A 145 -21.62 4.96 -9.63
N ASP A 146 -22.10 6.16 -9.34
CA ASP A 146 -22.92 6.91 -10.29
C ASP A 146 -22.02 7.42 -11.43
N VAL A 147 -22.32 6.97 -12.65
CA VAL A 147 -21.73 7.45 -13.89
C VAL A 147 -22.88 7.92 -14.78
N GLU A 148 -22.97 9.23 -14.96
CA GLU A 148 -23.98 9.88 -15.81
C GLU A 148 -25.43 9.52 -15.44
N GLY A 149 -25.72 9.41 -14.15
CA GLY A 149 -27.05 9.07 -13.63
C GLY A 149 -27.36 7.57 -13.63
N THR A 150 -26.36 6.72 -13.91
CA THR A 150 -26.47 5.26 -13.86
C THR A 150 -25.46 4.68 -12.88
N LEU A 151 -25.93 3.92 -11.89
CA LEU A 151 -25.06 3.17 -10.99
C LEU A 151 -24.40 2.02 -11.76
N ARG A 152 -23.10 2.16 -12.03
CA ARG A 152 -22.30 1.17 -12.75
C ARG A 152 -21.33 0.47 -11.82
N VAL A 153 -21.34 -0.87 -11.86
CA VAL A 153 -20.42 -1.70 -11.10
C VAL A 153 -19.00 -1.53 -11.63
N HIS A 154 -18.08 -1.21 -10.73
CA HIS A 154 -16.66 -1.07 -11.01
C HIS A 154 -15.81 -2.05 -10.20
N THR A 155 -16.31 -2.54 -9.06
CA THR A 155 -15.60 -3.55 -8.25
C THR A 155 -16.56 -4.68 -7.85
N VAL A 156 -16.05 -5.91 -7.88
CA VAL A 156 -16.72 -7.09 -7.34
C VAL A 156 -15.78 -7.74 -6.34
N ALA A 157 -16.21 -7.92 -5.09
CA ALA A 157 -15.50 -8.70 -4.10
C ALA A 157 -16.03 -10.14 -4.06
N MET A 158 -15.11 -11.11 -3.99
CA MET A 158 -15.41 -12.54 -3.88
C MET A 158 -14.46 -13.22 -2.89
N ASP A 159 -14.76 -14.46 -2.51
CA ASP A 159 -13.90 -15.26 -1.65
C ASP A 159 -12.55 -15.55 -2.32
N VAL A 160 -11.47 -15.36 -1.58
CA VAL A 160 -10.09 -15.57 -2.05
C VAL A 160 -9.81 -17.01 -2.47
N ALA A 161 -10.47 -18.00 -1.87
CA ALA A 161 -10.29 -19.42 -2.18
C ALA A 161 -10.81 -19.78 -3.58
N ASP A 162 -11.86 -19.11 -4.02
CA ASP A 162 -12.47 -19.29 -5.35
C ASP A 162 -11.91 -18.32 -6.39
N CYS A 163 -11.12 -17.33 -5.95
CA CYS A 163 -10.55 -16.32 -6.81
C CYS A 163 -9.43 -16.93 -7.69
N PRO A 164 -9.41 -16.67 -9.01
CA PRO A 164 -8.39 -17.22 -9.88
C PRO A 164 -6.99 -16.80 -9.42
N ALA A 165 -6.06 -17.76 -9.49
CA ALA A 165 -4.64 -17.46 -9.28
C ALA A 165 -4.16 -16.45 -10.34
N GLU A 166 -3.23 -15.58 -9.95
CA GLU A 166 -2.55 -14.66 -10.86
C GLU A 166 -1.73 -15.42 -11.91
#